data_AF-A0A183DHC4-F1
#
_entry.id   AF-A0A183DHC4-F1
#
_cell.length_a   1.000
_cell.length_b   1.000
_cell.length_c   1.000
_cell.angle_alpha   90.00
_cell.angle_beta   90.00
_cell.angle_gamma   90.00
#
_symmetry.space_group_name_H-M   'P 1'
#
loop_
_entity.id
_entity.type
_entity.pdbx_description
1 polymer ?
#
loop_
_entity_poly.entity_id
_entity_poly.type
_entity_poly.pdbx_seq_one_letter_code
_entity_poly.pdbx_strand_id
1 'polypeptide(L)'
;MLSALLQTFLTSISLSAIATNGVVPGGGPYYMISRNLGPEFGGAVGILFYLGTTVAASMYITGAVEILILYLVPAAKIFDNVYNCFRILGTGLLFILGLIVLAGVRVCFRYKNFDFVLLPTL
;
A
#
# COMPACT_ATOMS: atom_id res chain seq x y z
N MET A 1 3.70 -8.88 -19.04
CA MET A 1 4.35 -9.35 -17.80
C MET A 1 5.83 -9.01 -17.79
N LEU A 2 6.63 -9.46 -18.77
CA LEU A 2 8.07 -9.10 -18.86
C LEU A 2 8.32 -7.59 -18.99
N SER A 3 7.47 -6.88 -19.74
CA SER A 3 7.54 -5.41 -19.89
C SER A 3 7.43 -4.66 -18.56
N ALA A 4 6.50 -5.07 -17.69
CA ALA A 4 6.33 -4.47 -16.36
C ALA A 4 7.56 -4.72 -15.48
N LEU A 5 8.09 -5.95 -15.48
CA LEU A 5 9.30 -6.30 -14.72
C LEU A 5 10.50 -5.46 -15.17
N LEU A 6 10.68 -5.26 -16.48
CA LEU A 6 11.75 -4.43 -17.02
C LEU A 6 11.60 -2.97 -16.56
N GLN A 7 10.39 -2.41 -16.60
CA GLN A 7 10.14 -1.04 -16.15
C GLN A 7 10.45 -0.86 -14.65
N THR A 8 10.01 -1.80 -13.80
CA THR A 8 10.29 -1.73 -12.35
C THR A 8 11.78 -1.93 -12.07
N PHE A 9 12.47 -2.79 -12.82
CA PHE A 9 13.90 -3.01 -12.69
C PHE A 9 14.73 -1.78 -13.09
N LEU A 10 14.39 -1.12 -14.21
CA LEU A 10 15.05 0.13 -14.59
C LEU A 10 14.79 1.23 -13.55
N THR A 11 13.57 1.32 -13.03
CA THR A 11 13.21 2.29 -11.98
C THR A 11 13.98 2.05 -10.69
N SER A 12 14.19 0.79 -10.30
CA SER A 12 14.95 0.47 -9.08
C SER A 12 16.43 0.80 -9.21
N ILE A 13 17.04 0.64 -10.39
CA ILE A 13 18.41 1.11 -10.67
C ILE A 13 18.49 2.63 -10.53
N SER A 14 17.53 3.38 -11.09
CA SER A 14 17.49 4.84 -10.96
C SER A 14 17.33 5.28 -9.50
N LEU A 15 16.43 4.65 -8.74
CA LEU A 15 16.26 4.93 -7.30
C LEU A 15 17.52 4.61 -6.50
N SER A 16 18.24 3.55 -6.84
CA SER A 16 19.50 3.17 -6.20
C SER A 16 20.58 4.23 -6.46
N ALA A 17 20.68 4.73 -7.69
CA ALA A 17 21.56 5.84 -8.02
C ALA A 17 21.20 7.11 -7.23
N ILE A 18 19.91 7.45 -7.11
CA ILE A 18 19.47 8.60 -6.30
C ILE A 18 19.85 8.40 -4.82
N ALA A 19 19.67 7.20 -4.28
CA ALA A 19 19.96 6.91 -2.87
C ALA A 19 21.46 6.97 -2.52
N THR A 20 22.35 6.80 -3.50
CA THR A 20 23.81 6.91 -3.31
C THR A 20 24.38 8.29 -3.64
N ASN A 21 23.60 9.19 -4.26
CA ASN A 21 23.99 10.57 -4.52
C ASN A 21 23.62 11.44 -3.31
N GLY A 22 24.60 11.73 -2.45
CA GLY A 22 24.45 12.64 -1.30
C GLY A 22 24.51 11.95 0.07
N VAL A 23 24.68 12.75 1.12
CA VAL A 23 24.47 12.30 2.50
C VAL A 23 22.98 12.12 2.70
N VAL A 24 22.52 10.94 3.12
CA VAL A 24 21.12 10.66 3.46
C VAL A 24 20.91 11.02 4.94
N PRO A 25 20.40 12.21 5.29
CA PRO A 25 19.97 12.47 6.65
C PRO A 25 18.74 11.60 6.91
N GLY A 26 18.57 11.09 8.13
CA GLY A 26 17.43 10.24 8.48
C GLY A 26 16.10 10.82 7.99
N GLY A 27 15.46 10.12 7.06
CA GLY A 27 14.26 10.57 6.36
C GLY A 27 13.74 9.48 5.42
N GLY A 28 12.46 9.54 5.07
CA GLY A 28 11.83 8.55 4.18
C GLY A 28 12.14 8.77 2.67
N PRO A 29 11.52 7.98 1.78
CA PRO A 29 11.76 8.05 0.33
C PRO A 29 11.53 9.43 -0.30
N TYR A 30 10.49 10.15 0.13
CA TYR A 30 10.21 11.51 -0.33
C TYR A 30 11.37 12.48 0.00
N TYR A 31 11.93 12.34 1.19
CA TYR A 31 13.03 13.19 1.63
C TYR A 31 14.28 12.98 0.78
N MET A 32 14.61 11.72 0.48
CA MET A 32 15.73 11.37 -0.42
C MET A 32 15.55 11.94 -1.84
N ILE A 33 14.35 11.82 -2.42
CA ILE A 33 14.07 12.30 -3.79
C ILE A 33 14.11 13.83 -3.88
N SER A 34 13.45 14.53 -2.95
CA SER A 34 13.34 15.99 -2.95
C SER A 34 14.69 16.72 -2.83
N ARG A 35 15.67 16.11 -2.15
CA ARG A 35 17.01 16.67 -1.95
C ARG A 35 17.89 16.55 -3.19
N ASN A 36 17.73 15.46 -3.96
CA ASN A 36 18.56 15.15 -5.11
C ASN A 36 18.02 15.72 -6.44
N LEU A 37 16.71 15.89 -6.55
CA LEU A 37 16.05 16.38 -7.78
C LEU A 37 15.48 17.80 -7.63
N GLY A 38 15.54 18.39 -6.43
CA GLY A 38 14.98 19.70 -6.13
C GLY A 38 13.50 19.66 -5.71
N PRO A 39 12.98 20.78 -5.14
CA PRO A 39 11.65 20.85 -4.55
C PRO A 39 10.50 20.68 -5.55
N GLU A 40 10.68 21.13 -6.79
CA GLU A 40 9.67 21.07 -7.85
C GLU A 40 9.38 19.62 -8.28
N PHE A 41 10.43 18.86 -8.61
CA PHE A 41 10.31 17.45 -8.96
C PHE A 41 9.97 16.58 -7.75
N GLY A 42 10.52 16.88 -6.58
CA GLY A 42 10.20 16.17 -5.33
C GLY A 42 8.71 16.29 -4.97
N GLY A 43 8.13 17.49 -5.07
CA GLY A 43 6.71 17.73 -4.80
C GLY A 43 5.79 16.99 -5.77
N ALA A 44 6.05 17.09 -7.07
CA ALA A 44 5.24 16.43 -8.09
C ALA A 44 5.24 14.89 -7.94
N VAL A 45 6.42 14.28 -7.77
CA VAL A 45 6.55 12.83 -7.57
C VAL A 45 5.93 12.41 -6.23
N GLY A 46 6.08 13.22 -5.17
CA GLY A 46 5.49 12.94 -3.87
C GLY A 46 3.96 12.89 -3.89
N ILE A 47 3.31 13.84 -4.55
CA ILE A 47 1.83 13.87 -4.69
C ILE A 47 1.35 12.66 -5.49
N LEU A 48 2.02 12.34 -6.60
CA LEU A 48 1.69 11.15 -7.41
C LEU A 48 1.84 9.85 -6.62
N PHE A 49 2.91 9.72 -5.82
CA PHE A 49 3.13 8.55 -4.98
C PHE A 49 2.09 8.43 -3.86
N TYR A 50 1.70 9.55 -3.24
CA TYR A 50 0.64 9.56 -2.23
C TYR A 50 -0.72 9.12 -2.81
N LEU A 51 -1.11 9.65 -3.97
CA LEU A 51 -2.36 9.25 -4.61
C LEU A 51 -2.31 7.79 -5.06
N GLY A 52 -1.20 7.34 -5.65
CA GLY A 52 -1.02 5.96 -6.08
C GLY A 52 -1.14 4.96 -4.92
N THR A 53 -0.48 5.24 -3.79
CA THR A 53 -0.57 4.38 -2.59
C THR A 53 -1.96 4.40 -1.96
N THR A 54 -2.67 5.53 -2.00
CA THR A 54 -4.06 5.64 -1.51
C THR A 54 -5.02 4.79 -2.35
N VAL A 55 -4.90 4.85 -3.68
CA VAL A 55 -5.71 4.02 -4.59
C VAL A 55 -5.37 2.54 -4.44
N ALA A 56 -4.09 2.19 -4.28
CA ALA A 56 -3.67 0.83 -4.00
C ALA A 56 -4.26 0.29 -2.68
N ALA A 57 -4.29 1.10 -1.62
CA ALA A 57 -4.92 0.72 -0.35
C ALA A 57 -6.42 0.42 -0.53
N SER A 58 -7.15 1.22 -1.31
CA SER A 58 -8.55 0.94 -1.66
C SER A 58 -8.71 -0.39 -2.41
N MET A 59 -7.79 -0.69 -3.34
CA MET A 59 -7.78 -1.95 -4.08
C MET A 59 -7.55 -3.14 -3.14
N TYR A 60 -6.61 -3.04 -2.20
CA TYR A 60 -6.34 -4.12 -1.23
C TYR A 60 -7.53 -4.39 -0.30
N ILE A 61 -8.21 -3.35 0.18
CA ILE A 61 -9.42 -3.49 1.02
C ILE A 61 -10.53 -4.20 0.25
N THR A 62 -10.75 -3.81 -1.01
CA THR A 62 -11.81 -4.40 -1.84
C THR A 62 -11.51 -5.87 -2.17
N GLY A 63 -10.25 -6.19 -2.47
CA GLY A 63 -9.82 -7.59 -2.69
C GLY A 63 -9.94 -8.45 -1.43
N ALA A 64 -9.66 -7.89 -0.24
CA ALA A 64 -9.87 -8.60 1.02
C ALA A 64 -11.36 -8.92 1.26
N VAL A 65 -12.26 -7.98 0.93
CA VAL A 65 -13.72 -8.18 1.03
C VAL A 65 -14.19 -9.23 0.02
N GLU A 66 -13.66 -9.23 -1.20
CA GLU A 66 -13.96 -10.24 -2.22
C GLU A 66 -13.61 -11.64 -1.70
N ILE A 67 -12.40 -11.81 -1.17
CA ILE A 67 -11.95 -13.11 -0.64
C ILE A 67 -12.82 -13.55 0.54
N LEU A 68 -13.18 -12.61 1.42
CA LEU A 68 -14.01 -12.89 2.59
C LEU A 68 -15.39 -13.44 2.20
N ILE A 69 -16.09 -12.77 1.27
CA ILE A 69 -17.47 -13.12 0.91
C ILE A 69 -17.50 -14.37 0.01
N LEU A 70 -16.56 -14.50 -0.92
CA LEU A 70 -16.60 -15.59 -1.91
C LEU A 70 -15.99 -16.90 -1.39
N TYR A 71 -14.95 -16.84 -0.56
CA TYR A 71 -14.16 -18.03 -0.20
C TYR A 71 -14.16 -18.37 1.29
N LEU A 72 -14.24 -17.37 2.18
CA LEU A 72 -14.09 -17.62 3.62
C LEU A 72 -15.43 -17.83 4.34
N VAL A 73 -16.37 -16.90 4.17
CA VAL A 73 -17.67 -16.92 4.84
C VAL A 73 -18.77 -16.49 3.86
N PRO A 74 -19.28 -17.40 3.03
CA PRO A 74 -20.37 -17.08 2.09
C PRO A 74 -21.67 -16.67 2.81
N ALA A 75 -21.83 -17.06 4.08
CA ALA A 75 -22.94 -16.62 4.94
C ALA A 75 -22.86 -15.13 5.34
N ALA A 76 -21.71 -14.46 5.14
CA ALA A 76 -21.55 -13.03 5.43
C ALA A 76 -22.20 -12.13 4.35
N LYS A 77 -22.81 -12.72 3.32
CA LYS A 77 -23.57 -11.99 2.30
C LYS A 77 -24.91 -11.51 2.89
N ILE A 78 -24.95 -10.25 3.31
CA ILE A 78 -26.12 -9.63 3.96
C ILE A 78 -27.24 -9.29 2.95
N PHE A 79 -26.86 -8.93 1.72
CA PHE A 79 -27.80 -8.53 0.66
C PHE A 79 -27.66 -9.43 -0.56
N ASP A 80 -28.76 -9.73 -1.25
CA ASP A 80 -28.74 -10.48 -2.51
C ASP A 80 -27.88 -9.79 -3.57
N ASN A 81 -27.88 -8.46 -3.56
CA ASN A 81 -27.04 -7.63 -4.42
C ASN A 81 -25.59 -7.56 -3.87
N VAL A 82 -24.69 -8.21 -4.60
CA VAL A 82 -23.27 -8.30 -4.28
C VAL A 82 -22.60 -6.92 -4.18
N TYR A 83 -22.96 -5.96 -5.03
CA TYR A 83 -22.35 -4.62 -5.02
C TYR A 83 -22.63 -3.84 -3.73
N ASN A 84 -23.82 -4.03 -3.14
CA ASN A 84 -24.17 -3.39 -1.87
C ASN A 84 -23.37 -4.01 -0.71
N CYS A 85 -23.13 -5.31 -0.75
CA CYS A 85 -22.26 -5.98 0.22
C CYS A 85 -20.82 -5.46 0.16
N PHE A 86 -20.27 -5.27 -1.04
CA PHE A 86 -18.93 -4.69 -1.22
C PHE A 86 -18.80 -3.29 -0.62
N ARG A 87 -19.81 -2.43 -0.81
CA ARG A 87 -19.79 -1.05 -0.27
C ARG A 87 -19.85 -1.05 1.26
N ILE A 88 -20.73 -1.83 1.86
CA ILE A 88 -20.94 -1.83 3.32
C ILE A 88 -19.78 -2.52 4.04
N LEU A 89 -19.36 -3.69 3.58
CA LEU A 89 -18.23 -4.41 4.19
C LEU A 89 -16.90 -3.69 3.91
N GLY A 90 -16.72 -3.10 2.74
CA GLY A 90 -15.55 -2.28 2.42
C GLY A 90 -15.43 -1.04 3.28
N THR A 91 -16.52 -0.29 3.49
CA THR A 91 -16.50 0.89 4.38
C THR A 91 -16.32 0.53 5.85
N GLY A 92 -16.95 -0.57 6.31
CA GLY A 92 -16.73 -1.11 7.66
C GLY A 92 -15.27 -1.51 7.89
N LEU A 93 -14.68 -2.26 6.95
CA LEU A 93 -13.28 -2.69 7.03
C LEU A 93 -12.32 -1.50 6.99
N LEU A 94 -12.57 -0.51 6.13
CA LEU A 94 -11.77 0.73 6.06
C LEU A 94 -11.82 1.50 7.39
N PHE A 95 -12.99 1.59 8.03
CA PHE A 95 -13.11 2.25 9.33
C PHE A 95 -12.33 1.52 10.43
N ILE A 96 -12.43 0.18 10.48
CA ILE A 96 -11.68 -0.65 11.43
C ILE A 96 -10.17 -0.49 11.22
N LEU A 97 -9.69 -0.57 9.98
CA LEU A 97 -8.27 -0.36 9.65
C LEU A 97 -7.80 1.05 10.02
N GLY A 98 -8.65 2.06 9.78
CA GLY A 98 -8.41 3.44 10.21
C GLY A 98 -8.24 3.55 11.73
N LEU A 99 -9.13 2.92 12.50
CA LEU A 99 -9.03 2.89 13.96
C LEU A 99 -7.76 2.18 14.45
N ILE A 100 -7.36 1.08 13.80
CA ILE A 100 -6.11 0.36 14.15
C ILE A 100 -4.89 1.26 13.95
N VAL A 101 -4.82 1.97 12.82
CA VAL A 101 -3.72 2.90 12.53
C VAL A 101 -3.70 4.06 13.54
N LEU A 102 -4.86 4.58 13.92
CA LEU A 102 -4.99 5.67 14.91
C LEU A 102 -4.65 5.21 16.34
N ALA A 103 -5.05 4.00 16.74
CA ALA A 103 -4.79 3.44 18.07
C ALA A 103 -3.29 3.18 18.31
N GLY A 104 -2.52 2.93 17.24
CA GLY A 104 -1.07 2.99 17.31
C GLY A 104 -0.37 2.14 16.26
N VAL A 105 0.40 2.79 15.39
CA VAL A 105 1.22 2.12 14.36
C VAL A 105 2.24 1.13 14.95
N ARG A 106 2.60 1.27 16.24
CA ARG A 106 3.48 0.33 16.95
C ARG A 106 2.93 -1.10 16.97
N VAL A 107 1.62 -1.26 16.98
CA VAL A 107 0.96 -2.57 16.88
C VAL A 107 1.24 -3.17 15.50
N CYS A 108 1.03 -2.41 14.41
CA CYS A 108 1.33 -2.86 13.05
C CYS A 108 2.81 -3.25 12.88
N PHE A 109 3.74 -2.48 13.45
CA PHE A 109 5.17 -2.79 13.37
C PHE A 109 5.57 -4.08 14.11
N ARG A 110 4.84 -4.46 15.17
CA ARG A 110 5.10 -5.72 15.90
C ARG A 110 4.83 -6.95 15.03
N TYR A 111 3.80 -6.90 14.19
CA TYR A 111 3.37 -8.02 13.35
C TYR A 111 4.03 -8.05 11.97
N LYS A 112 4.77 -7.01 11.57
CA LYS A 112 5.42 -6.94 10.25
C LYS A 112 6.38 -8.10 9.95
N ASN A 113 7.02 -8.66 10.98
CA ASN A 113 7.90 -9.83 10.85
C ASN A 113 7.11 -11.13 10.62
N PHE A 114 5.88 -11.20 11.09
CA PHE A 114 5.00 -12.34 10.89
C PHE A 114 4.45 -12.38 9.45
N ASP A 115 4.01 -11.24 8.93
CA ASP A 115 3.55 -11.11 7.53
C ASP A 115 4.65 -11.54 6.55
N PHE A 116 5.90 -11.10 6.78
CA PHE A 116 7.03 -11.46 5.92
C PHE A 116 7.31 -12.97 5.84
N VAL A 117 6.99 -13.73 6.89
CA VAL A 117 7.21 -15.18 6.94
C VAL A 117 6.08 -15.95 6.26
N LEU A 118 4.84 -15.45 6.30
CA LEU A 118 3.68 -16.12 5.70
C LEU A 118 3.53 -15.87 4.19
N LEU A 119 3.91 -14.68 3.72
CA LEU A 119 3.78 -14.27 2.31
C LEU A 119 4.50 -15.16 1.27
N PRO A 120 5.68 -15.78 1.53
CA PRO A 120 6.32 -16.68 0.57
C PRO A 120 5.79 -18.12 0.60
N THR A 121 4.89 -18.47 1.52
CA THR A 121 4.39 -19.84 1.72
C THR A 121 2.95 -20.10 1.26
N LEU A 122 2.26 -19.05 0.79
CA LEU A 122 0.94 -19.10 0.14
C LEU A 122 1.10 -18.80 -1.36
#